data_AF-A0A377VVX3-F1
#
_entry.id   AF-A0A377VVX3-F1
#
_cell.length_a   1.000
_cell.length_b   1.000
_cell.length_c   1.000
_cell.angle_alpha   90.00
_cell.angle_beta   90.00
_cell.angle_gamma   90.00
#
_symmetry.space_group_name_H-M   'P 1'
#
loop_
_entity.id
_entity.type
_entity.pdbx_description
1 polymer ?
#
loop_
_entity_poly.entity_id
_entity_poly.type
_entity_poly.pdbx_seq_one_letter_code
_entity_poly.pdbx_strand_id
1 'polypeptide(L)'
;MLTRLREIVEKVASAPRLNEALDILVTDVCQAMETEVCSVYLADNDRRCYYLMATRGLKKPRGRTVALAFDEGLVGLVGRLAEPINLADAQKHPSFKYIPAVKEDRFRAFLGVPIIQRRQLLGVLVVQQRELRQFDESEESFLVTLATQMAAILSQSQLNALFGQYRQTRIRALPASSGVAIAEGWMDVSLPLMEQVYEASTLDTASERERLTGALEEAANEFRRYSKRYAAGAQKETAAIFDLYSHLLSDARLRRELFAEVDKGAVAEWAVKKIIEKFAEQFAALSDGYLKERAGDLRTLGQRLLFHLDDSIQGPNTWPARIILVADELSATTLAEVPQDRLAGVVVRDGAANSHAAIMVRALGIPTVMGADIQPSLLHGHTLIVDGYRGELLVDPEPVLLQEYQRLISEENELSRLAEDDLQRASELKSGERVKVMLNAGLSPEHEEKLGSFVDGIGLYRTEIPFMLQSGFPSEEEQVAQYQGMLQMFNSKPVTLRTLDIGADKQLPYMPISEENPCLGWRGIRITLDQPEIF
;
A
#
# COMPACT_ATOMS: atom_id res chain seq x y z
N MET A 1 -41.79 27.63 -11.92
CA MET A 1 -40.92 26.45 -11.69
C MET A 1 -40.32 25.86 -12.97
N LEU A 2 -41.08 25.68 -14.07
CA LEU A 2 -40.58 25.09 -15.33
C LEU A 2 -39.35 25.78 -15.95
N THR A 3 -39.30 27.12 -15.94
CA THR A 3 -38.12 27.86 -16.45
C THR A 3 -36.87 27.56 -15.64
N ARG A 4 -36.98 27.55 -14.30
CA ARG A 4 -35.87 27.18 -13.41
C ARG A 4 -35.45 25.73 -13.58
N LEU A 5 -36.40 24.80 -13.79
CA LEU A 5 -36.08 23.40 -14.06
C LEU A 5 -35.17 23.27 -15.28
N ARG A 6 -35.55 23.93 -16.39
CA ARG A 6 -34.78 23.89 -17.63
C ARG A 6 -33.38 24.49 -17.47
N GLU A 7 -33.28 25.63 -16.80
CA GLU A 7 -31.98 26.27 -16.49
C GLU A 7 -31.07 25.36 -15.67
N ILE A 8 -31.59 24.69 -14.65
CA ILE A 8 -30.83 23.74 -13.81
C ILE A 8 -30.32 22.59 -14.69
N VAL A 9 -31.20 21.96 -15.48
CA VAL A 9 -30.83 20.84 -16.34
C VAL A 9 -29.76 21.23 -17.36
N GLU A 10 -29.89 22.39 -18.00
CA GLU A 10 -28.91 22.89 -18.98
C GLU A 10 -27.54 23.15 -18.33
N LYS A 11 -27.50 23.79 -17.15
CA LYS A 11 -26.24 24.02 -16.41
C LYS A 11 -25.57 22.73 -16.00
N VAL A 12 -26.32 21.79 -15.44
CA VAL A 12 -25.78 20.48 -15.01
C VAL A 12 -25.24 19.71 -16.22
N ALA A 13 -25.96 19.68 -17.33
CA ALA A 13 -25.53 18.99 -18.55
C ALA A 13 -24.25 19.60 -19.18
N SER A 14 -24.02 20.89 -18.96
CA SER A 14 -22.83 21.61 -19.45
C SER A 14 -21.58 21.48 -18.57
N ALA A 15 -21.71 20.89 -17.38
CA ALA A 15 -20.59 20.78 -16.44
C ALA A 15 -19.54 19.77 -16.93
N PRO A 16 -18.23 20.08 -16.80
CA PRO A 16 -17.16 19.24 -17.33
C PRO A 16 -16.93 17.97 -16.50
N ARG A 17 -17.34 17.95 -15.23
CA ARG A 17 -17.16 16.82 -14.31
C ARG A 17 -18.45 16.53 -13.54
N LEU A 18 -18.69 15.26 -13.23
CA LEU A 18 -19.88 14.82 -12.50
C LEU A 18 -20.00 15.46 -11.11
N ASN A 19 -18.89 15.58 -10.35
CA ASN A 19 -18.92 16.21 -9.02
C ASN A 19 -19.38 17.67 -9.10
N GLU A 20 -18.85 18.44 -10.07
CA GLU A 20 -19.26 19.83 -10.30
C GLU A 20 -20.73 19.93 -10.72
N ALA A 21 -21.19 18.99 -11.57
CA ALA A 21 -22.59 18.90 -11.97
C ALA A 21 -23.52 18.68 -10.77
N LEU A 22 -23.15 17.80 -9.84
CA LEU A 22 -23.91 17.52 -8.62
C LEU A 22 -23.89 18.69 -7.64
N ASP A 23 -22.77 19.41 -7.53
CA ASP A 23 -22.66 20.62 -6.70
C ASP A 23 -23.54 21.76 -7.23
N ILE A 24 -23.59 21.95 -8.55
CA ILE A 24 -24.50 22.90 -9.21
C ILE A 24 -25.95 22.49 -8.94
N LEU A 25 -26.28 21.21 -9.07
CA LEU A 25 -27.63 20.69 -8.83
C LEU A 25 -28.11 21.01 -7.40
N VAL A 26 -27.36 20.60 -6.37
CA VAL A 26 -27.80 20.84 -4.99
C VAL A 26 -27.88 22.34 -4.66
N THR A 27 -27.03 23.15 -5.29
CA THR A 27 -27.00 24.59 -5.11
C THR A 27 -28.24 25.26 -5.68
N ASP A 28 -28.56 24.98 -6.94
CA ASP A 28 -29.67 25.64 -7.63
C ASP A 28 -31.03 25.08 -7.21
N VAL A 29 -31.13 23.78 -6.86
CA VAL A 29 -32.37 23.19 -6.33
C VAL A 29 -32.74 23.80 -4.97
N CYS A 30 -31.76 23.94 -4.08
CA CYS A 30 -31.93 24.60 -2.78
C CYS A 30 -32.46 26.05 -2.94
N GLN A 31 -31.96 26.79 -3.94
CA GLN A 31 -32.46 28.13 -4.26
C GLN A 31 -33.85 28.14 -4.91
N ALA A 32 -34.12 27.19 -5.81
CA ALA A 32 -35.39 27.13 -6.53
C ALA A 32 -36.57 26.71 -5.65
N MET A 33 -36.33 25.84 -4.67
CA MET A 33 -37.34 25.39 -3.70
C MET A 33 -37.39 26.23 -2.41
N GLU A 34 -36.51 27.22 -2.30
CA GLU A 34 -36.37 28.06 -1.11
C GLU A 34 -36.17 27.24 0.18
N THR A 35 -35.39 26.16 0.09
CA THR A 35 -35.08 25.25 1.20
C THR A 35 -33.70 25.53 1.78
N GLU A 36 -33.43 25.00 2.97
CA GLU A 36 -32.14 25.21 3.65
C GLU A 36 -31.10 24.16 3.27
N VAL A 37 -31.57 22.95 2.92
CA VAL A 37 -30.72 21.82 2.58
C VAL A 37 -31.17 21.16 1.30
N CYS A 38 -30.20 20.83 0.45
CA CYS A 38 -30.37 19.90 -0.65
C CYS A 38 -29.16 18.96 -0.70
N SER A 39 -29.41 17.66 -0.84
CA SER A 39 -28.40 16.61 -0.82
C SER A 39 -28.68 15.57 -1.89
N VAL A 40 -27.63 15.09 -2.54
CA VAL A 40 -27.70 13.97 -3.50
C VAL A 40 -26.93 12.79 -2.96
N TYR A 41 -27.63 11.66 -2.87
CA TYR A 41 -27.09 10.37 -2.52
C TYR A 41 -27.07 9.49 -3.76
N LEU A 42 -25.93 8.91 -4.14
CA LEU A 42 -25.85 7.96 -5.27
C LEU A 42 -25.76 6.52 -4.75
N ALA A 43 -26.47 5.61 -5.39
CA ALA A 43 -26.62 4.22 -4.98
C ALA A 43 -25.52 3.33 -5.58
N ASP A 44 -24.71 2.68 -4.75
CA ASP A 44 -23.80 1.61 -5.16
C ASP A 44 -24.49 0.26 -4.91
N ASN A 45 -25.07 -0.29 -5.98
CA ASN A 45 -25.82 -1.54 -5.94
C ASN A 45 -24.92 -2.75 -5.57
N ASP A 46 -23.61 -2.70 -5.86
CA ASP A 46 -22.70 -3.80 -5.56
C ASP A 46 -22.39 -3.88 -4.06
N ARG A 47 -22.28 -2.72 -3.40
CA ARG A 47 -22.03 -2.61 -1.94
C ARG A 47 -23.29 -2.43 -1.10
N ARG A 48 -24.46 -2.30 -1.75
CA ARG A 48 -25.76 -2.04 -1.11
C ARG A 48 -25.74 -0.83 -0.17
N CYS A 49 -25.11 0.26 -0.61
CA CYS A 49 -25.02 1.49 0.15
C CYS A 49 -25.20 2.75 -0.73
N TYR A 50 -25.60 3.85 -0.11
CA TYR A 50 -25.69 5.18 -0.71
C TYR A 50 -24.50 6.04 -0.27
N TYR A 51 -23.88 6.75 -1.21
CA TYR A 51 -22.84 7.73 -0.92
C TYR A 51 -23.38 9.15 -1.02
N LEU A 52 -23.12 10.00 -0.02
CA LEU A 52 -23.46 11.42 -0.06
C LEU A 52 -22.47 12.17 -0.97
N MET A 53 -22.90 12.44 -2.19
CA MET A 53 -22.04 12.98 -3.23
C MET A 53 -21.89 14.48 -3.15
N ALA A 54 -23.01 15.20 -3.12
CA ALA A 54 -23.06 16.65 -3.02
C ALA A 54 -24.11 17.04 -1.98
N THR A 55 -23.85 18.13 -1.25
CA THR A 55 -24.82 18.69 -0.32
C THR A 55 -24.60 20.20 -0.18
N ARG A 56 -25.70 20.92 -0.06
CA ARG A 56 -25.74 22.32 0.37
C ARG A 56 -26.51 22.40 1.67
N GLY A 57 -25.98 23.13 2.65
CA GLY A 57 -26.61 23.33 3.97
C GLY A 57 -26.18 22.34 5.06
N LEU A 58 -25.75 21.13 4.68
CA LEU A 58 -25.15 20.17 5.62
C LEU A 58 -23.63 20.35 5.73
N LYS A 59 -23.04 19.96 6.87
CA LYS A 59 -21.58 19.95 7.05
C LYS A 59 -21.01 18.62 6.53
N LYS A 60 -20.48 18.62 5.31
CA LYS A 60 -19.67 17.49 4.79
C LYS A 60 -18.23 17.62 5.34
N PRO A 61 -17.70 16.64 6.10
CA PRO A 61 -16.30 16.68 6.53
C PRO A 61 -15.38 16.60 5.30
N ARG A 62 -14.42 17.53 5.17
CA ARG A 62 -13.45 17.49 4.06
C ARG A 62 -12.65 16.20 4.13
N GLY A 63 -12.55 15.48 3.01
CA GLY A 63 -11.75 14.25 2.90
C GLY A 63 -12.40 12.96 3.45
N ARG A 64 -13.65 12.99 3.95
CA ARG A 64 -14.36 11.77 4.38
C ARG A 64 -15.58 11.48 3.52
N THR A 65 -15.68 10.22 3.10
CA THR A 65 -16.86 9.66 2.44
C THR A 65 -17.94 9.40 3.47
N VAL A 66 -19.15 9.93 3.25
CA VAL A 66 -20.32 9.64 4.09
C VAL A 66 -21.17 8.63 3.33
N ALA A 67 -21.36 7.45 3.91
CA ALA A 67 -22.15 6.36 3.33
C ALA A 67 -23.31 5.96 4.25
N LEU A 68 -24.36 5.41 3.66
CA LEU A 68 -25.57 4.91 4.32
C LEU A 68 -25.93 3.53 3.76
N ALA A 69 -26.29 2.55 4.58
CA ALA A 69 -26.76 1.27 4.04
C ALA A 69 -28.12 1.41 3.33
N PHE A 70 -28.44 0.51 2.40
CA PHE A 70 -29.69 0.59 1.63
C PHE A 70 -30.97 0.57 2.49
N ASP A 71 -30.94 -0.12 3.62
CA ASP A 71 -32.07 -0.25 4.54
C ASP A 71 -32.08 0.80 5.66
N GLU A 72 -31.20 1.79 5.58
CA GLU A 72 -30.92 2.74 6.64
C GLU A 72 -31.54 4.13 6.39
N GLY A 73 -32.23 4.66 7.41
CA GLY A 73 -32.75 6.02 7.39
C GLY A 73 -33.94 6.24 6.44
N LEU A 74 -34.35 7.51 6.32
CA LEU A 74 -35.39 7.92 5.37
C LEU A 74 -34.90 7.81 3.92
N VAL A 75 -33.60 8.03 3.67
CA VAL A 75 -32.98 7.85 2.35
C VAL A 75 -33.12 6.39 1.88
N GLY A 76 -32.83 5.43 2.76
CA GLY A 76 -33.03 4.01 2.47
C GLY A 76 -34.50 3.65 2.25
N LEU A 77 -35.42 4.29 2.98
CA LEU A 77 -36.86 4.09 2.77
C LEU A 77 -37.32 4.56 1.39
N VAL A 78 -36.89 5.75 0.94
CA VAL A 78 -37.18 6.28 -0.42
C VAL A 78 -36.66 5.31 -1.48
N GLY A 79 -35.41 4.87 -1.35
CA GLY A 79 -34.83 3.97 -2.33
C GLY A 79 -35.47 2.58 -2.37
N ARG A 80 -35.88 2.04 -1.22
CA ARG A 80 -36.57 0.75 -1.13
C ARG A 80 -37.98 0.78 -1.71
N LEU A 81 -38.74 1.84 -1.44
CA LEU A 81 -40.08 2.00 -2.00
C LEU A 81 -40.04 2.43 -3.48
N ALA A 82 -38.94 3.04 -3.91
CA ALA A 82 -38.81 3.66 -5.22
C ALA A 82 -39.92 4.70 -5.49
N GLU A 83 -40.39 5.36 -4.42
CA GLU A 83 -41.46 6.36 -4.43
C GLU A 83 -41.03 7.62 -3.64
N PRO A 84 -41.56 8.81 -3.97
CA PRO A 84 -41.33 10.03 -3.20
C PRO A 84 -41.83 9.88 -1.75
N ILE A 85 -41.08 10.44 -0.80
CA ILE A 85 -41.50 10.51 0.61
C ILE A 85 -41.46 11.96 1.07
N ASN A 86 -42.62 12.48 1.42
CA ASN A 86 -42.84 13.87 1.82
C ASN A 86 -43.38 13.92 3.27
N LEU A 87 -42.53 14.33 4.20
CA LEU A 87 -42.80 14.33 5.64
C LEU A 87 -42.66 15.73 6.22
N ALA A 88 -43.68 16.18 6.95
CA ALA A 88 -43.62 17.42 7.72
C ALA A 88 -42.65 17.36 8.90
N ASP A 89 -42.50 16.17 9.50
CA ASP A 89 -41.61 15.93 10.64
C ASP A 89 -40.92 14.56 10.51
N ALA A 90 -39.73 14.59 9.92
CA ALA A 90 -38.85 13.45 9.71
C ALA A 90 -38.47 12.76 11.02
N GLN A 91 -38.27 13.50 12.11
CA GLN A 91 -37.76 12.96 13.38
C GLN A 91 -38.76 12.03 14.07
N LYS A 92 -40.06 12.20 13.78
CA LYS A 92 -41.13 11.34 14.31
C LYS A 92 -41.30 10.05 13.51
N HIS A 93 -40.65 9.91 12.36
CA HIS A 93 -40.80 8.74 11.53
C HIS A 93 -40.00 7.55 12.10
N PRO A 94 -40.57 6.32 12.19
CA PRO A 94 -39.89 5.16 12.76
C PRO A 94 -38.56 4.81 12.09
N SER A 95 -38.44 5.11 10.80
CA SER A 95 -37.24 4.89 9.99
C SER A 95 -36.23 6.05 10.04
N PHE A 96 -36.45 7.08 10.84
CA PHE A 96 -35.48 8.16 11.00
C PHE A 96 -34.26 7.68 11.77
N LYS A 97 -33.08 7.82 11.16
CA LYS A 97 -31.80 7.48 11.81
C LYS A 97 -30.88 8.68 11.78
N TYR A 98 -30.37 9.03 12.95
CA TYR A 98 -29.45 10.15 13.12
C TYR A 98 -28.05 9.78 12.60
N ILE A 99 -27.49 10.65 11.74
CA ILE A 99 -26.10 10.55 11.28
C ILE A 99 -25.30 11.66 11.97
N PRO A 100 -24.50 11.35 13.02
CA PRO A 100 -23.74 12.36 13.78
C PRO A 100 -22.77 13.17 12.92
N ALA A 101 -22.24 12.56 11.85
CA ALA A 101 -21.23 13.14 10.97
C ALA A 101 -21.73 14.37 10.18
N VAL A 102 -23.05 14.49 9.96
CA VAL A 102 -23.64 15.46 9.03
C VAL A 102 -24.41 16.59 9.75
N LYS A 103 -24.66 16.43 11.07
CA LYS A 103 -25.42 17.37 11.92
C LYS A 103 -26.82 17.71 11.39
N GLU A 104 -27.56 16.68 10.98
CA GLU A 104 -28.93 16.78 10.46
C GLU A 104 -30.01 17.01 11.55
N ASP A 105 -29.65 17.02 12.83
CA ASP A 105 -30.56 17.10 13.99
C ASP A 105 -31.47 18.34 14.02
N ARG A 106 -31.15 19.34 13.20
CA ARG A 106 -31.86 20.62 13.19
C ARG A 106 -33.02 20.64 12.21
N PHE A 107 -33.02 19.77 11.20
CA PHE A 107 -34.00 19.79 10.13
C PHE A 107 -35.16 18.83 10.42
N ARG A 108 -36.38 19.28 10.13
CA ARG A 108 -37.61 18.54 10.43
C ARG A 108 -38.38 18.15 9.18
N ALA A 109 -38.65 19.06 8.25
CA ALA A 109 -39.31 18.66 7.01
C ALA A 109 -38.33 17.92 6.09
N PHE A 110 -38.83 16.89 5.42
CA PHE A 110 -38.06 16.04 4.52
C PHE A 110 -38.88 15.73 3.26
N LEU A 111 -38.31 15.99 2.10
CA LEU A 111 -38.80 15.47 0.83
C LEU A 111 -37.65 14.73 0.14
N GLY A 112 -37.82 13.41 0.00
CA GLY A 112 -36.87 12.54 -0.67
C GLY A 112 -37.49 11.94 -1.92
N VAL A 113 -36.78 12.00 -3.04
CA VAL A 113 -37.23 11.53 -4.34
C VAL A 113 -36.19 10.60 -4.95
N PRO A 114 -36.58 9.42 -5.48
CA PRO A 114 -35.65 8.48 -6.07
C PRO A 114 -35.20 8.94 -7.46
N ILE A 115 -33.92 8.74 -7.77
CA ILE A 115 -33.32 8.96 -9.09
C ILE A 115 -33.29 7.60 -9.80
N ILE A 116 -34.15 7.41 -10.80
CA ILE A 116 -34.34 6.10 -11.46
C ILE A 116 -34.10 6.21 -12.95
N GLN A 117 -33.28 5.31 -13.50
CA GLN A 117 -33.09 5.16 -14.95
C GLN A 117 -33.34 3.71 -15.34
N ARG A 118 -34.20 3.46 -16.35
CA ARG A 118 -34.47 2.11 -16.89
C ARG A 118 -34.79 1.05 -15.80
N ARG A 119 -35.60 1.42 -14.80
CA ARG A 119 -35.97 0.59 -13.63
C ARG A 119 -34.83 0.28 -12.64
N GLN A 120 -33.67 0.93 -12.76
CA GLN A 120 -32.59 0.86 -11.79
C GLN A 120 -32.55 2.12 -10.94
N LEU A 121 -32.42 1.93 -9.63
CA LEU A 121 -32.19 3.01 -8.69
C LEU A 121 -30.73 3.47 -8.81
N LEU A 122 -30.54 4.73 -9.18
CA LEU A 122 -29.23 5.37 -9.29
C LEU A 122 -28.89 6.21 -8.05
N GLY A 123 -29.89 6.61 -7.27
CA GLY A 123 -29.69 7.45 -6.11
C GLY A 123 -30.98 8.02 -5.53
N VAL A 124 -30.84 8.95 -4.60
CA VAL A 124 -31.93 9.67 -3.93
C VAL A 124 -31.56 11.14 -3.83
N LEU A 125 -32.47 12.01 -4.28
CA LEU A 125 -32.38 13.47 -4.12
C LEU A 125 -33.23 13.88 -2.92
N VAL A 126 -32.65 14.65 -2.00
CA VAL A 126 -33.26 14.99 -0.72
C VAL A 126 -33.23 16.49 -0.51
N VAL A 127 -34.36 17.07 -0.10
CA VAL A 127 -34.45 18.44 0.41
C VAL A 127 -34.98 18.45 1.84
N GLN A 128 -34.43 19.33 2.67
CA GLN A 128 -34.81 19.45 4.07
C GLN A 128 -34.83 20.91 4.52
N GLN A 129 -35.57 21.17 5.60
CA GLN A 129 -35.63 22.48 6.26
C GLN A 129 -36.03 22.35 7.73
N ARG A 130 -35.75 23.39 8.53
CA ARG A 130 -36.06 23.43 9.96
C ARG A 130 -37.55 23.59 10.25
N GLU A 131 -38.26 24.34 9.41
CA GLU A 131 -39.69 24.60 9.57
C GLU A 131 -40.52 23.34 9.24
N LEU A 132 -41.52 23.07 10.08
CA LEU A 132 -42.47 21.97 9.89
C LEU A 132 -43.41 22.32 8.73
N ARG A 133 -43.15 21.76 7.54
CA ARG A 133 -44.04 21.88 6.39
C ARG A 133 -44.07 20.59 5.59
N GLN A 134 -45.23 20.26 5.01
CA GLN A 134 -45.29 19.35 3.88
C GLN A 134 -45.09 20.15 2.60
N PHE A 135 -44.27 19.62 1.69
CA PHE A 135 -44.08 20.22 0.38
C PHE A 135 -45.35 20.03 -0.45
N ASP A 136 -45.72 21.01 -1.26
CA ASP A 136 -46.91 20.91 -2.09
C ASP A 136 -46.68 20.01 -3.33
N GLU A 137 -47.77 19.68 -4.04
CA GLU A 137 -47.72 18.82 -5.23
C GLU A 137 -46.84 19.40 -6.35
N SER A 138 -46.73 20.73 -6.42
CA SER A 138 -45.92 21.42 -7.43
C SER A 138 -44.43 21.32 -7.12
N GLU A 139 -44.05 21.45 -5.85
CA GLU A 139 -42.69 21.25 -5.34
C GLU A 139 -42.25 19.79 -5.48
N GLU A 140 -43.13 18.86 -5.13
CA GLU A 140 -42.88 17.42 -5.28
C GLU A 140 -42.70 17.05 -6.75
N SER A 141 -43.63 17.47 -7.62
CA SER A 141 -43.55 17.23 -9.07
C SER A 141 -42.29 17.84 -9.69
N PHE A 142 -41.88 19.02 -9.22
CA PHE A 142 -40.64 19.67 -9.64
C PHE A 142 -39.42 18.80 -9.31
N LEU A 143 -39.32 18.31 -8.08
CA LEU A 143 -38.19 17.49 -7.63
C LEU A 143 -38.17 16.10 -8.31
N VAL A 144 -39.33 15.48 -8.51
CA VAL A 144 -39.50 14.23 -9.29
C VAL A 144 -39.05 14.40 -10.73
N THR A 145 -39.45 15.50 -11.38
CA THR A 145 -39.07 15.78 -12.76
C THR A 145 -37.57 16.00 -12.87
N LEU A 146 -36.98 16.77 -11.93
CA LEU A 146 -35.53 16.95 -11.87
C LEU A 146 -34.78 15.64 -11.66
N ALA A 147 -35.19 14.81 -10.70
CA ALA A 147 -34.58 13.50 -10.45
C ALA A 147 -34.61 12.62 -11.71
N THR A 148 -35.71 12.66 -12.46
CA THR A 148 -35.85 11.93 -13.73
C THR A 148 -34.90 12.44 -14.82
N GLN A 149 -34.77 13.77 -14.96
CA GLN A 149 -33.84 14.36 -15.93
C GLN A 149 -32.38 14.12 -15.54
N MET A 150 -32.06 14.18 -14.25
CA MET A 150 -30.75 13.84 -13.71
C MET A 150 -30.37 12.40 -13.99
N ALA A 151 -31.32 11.48 -13.86
CA ALA A 151 -31.12 10.07 -14.17
C ALA A 151 -30.68 9.85 -15.62
N ALA A 152 -31.09 10.72 -16.56
CA ALA A 152 -30.65 10.66 -17.95
C ALA A 152 -29.19 11.11 -18.15
N ILE A 153 -28.72 12.06 -17.35
CA ILE A 153 -27.36 12.60 -17.40
C ILE A 153 -26.37 11.65 -16.68
N LEU A 154 -26.81 11.02 -15.60
CA LEU A 154 -26.05 10.02 -14.85
C LEU A 154 -25.95 8.72 -15.63
N SER A 155 -24.91 8.58 -16.46
CA SER A 155 -24.63 7.32 -17.14
C SER A 155 -24.03 6.28 -16.20
N GLN A 156 -24.38 5.00 -16.40
CA GLN A 156 -23.86 3.89 -15.59
C GLN A 156 -22.31 3.82 -15.59
N SER A 157 -21.66 4.18 -16.69
CA SER A 157 -20.19 4.20 -16.78
C SER A 157 -19.57 5.27 -15.90
N GLN A 158 -20.17 6.46 -15.82
CA GLN A 158 -19.71 7.54 -14.92
C GLN A 158 -19.92 7.18 -13.45
N LEU A 159 -21.06 6.55 -13.12
CA LEU A 159 -21.31 6.03 -11.77
C LEU A 159 -20.28 4.95 -11.41
N ASN A 160 -20.01 4.00 -12.30
CA ASN A 160 -19.03 2.95 -12.04
C ASN A 160 -17.60 3.49 -11.90
N ALA A 161 -17.20 4.48 -12.70
CA ALA A 161 -15.89 5.14 -12.57
C ALA A 161 -15.77 5.89 -11.23
N LEU A 162 -16.85 6.55 -10.82
CA LEU A 162 -16.92 7.30 -9.57
C LEU A 162 -16.95 6.37 -8.35
N PHE A 163 -17.73 5.29 -8.39
CA PHE A 163 -17.70 4.24 -7.37
C PHE A 163 -16.39 3.46 -7.38
N GLY A 164 -15.67 3.37 -8.51
CA GLY A 164 -14.33 2.81 -8.57
C GLY A 164 -13.37 3.44 -7.56
N GLN A 165 -13.48 4.75 -7.32
CA GLN A 165 -12.70 5.47 -6.30
C GLN A 165 -13.14 5.10 -4.88
N TYR A 166 -14.44 4.89 -4.63
CA TYR A 166 -14.96 4.46 -3.33
C TYR A 166 -14.86 2.94 -3.10
N ARG A 167 -14.64 2.15 -4.15
CA ARG A 167 -14.51 0.69 -4.14
C ARG A 167 -13.14 0.21 -3.66
N GLN A 168 -12.18 1.11 -3.48
CA GLN A 168 -10.84 0.80 -2.97
C GLN A 168 -10.79 0.45 -1.46
N THR A 169 -11.92 0.38 -0.74
CA THR A 169 -11.87 0.03 0.70
C THR A 169 -11.47 -1.42 0.98
N ARG A 170 -11.47 -2.32 -0.01
CA ARG A 170 -10.95 -3.69 0.12
C ARG A 170 -10.28 -4.13 -1.17
N ILE A 171 -8.98 -4.34 -1.12
CA ILE A 171 -8.13 -4.65 -2.25
C ILE A 171 -7.54 -6.04 -2.01
N ARG A 172 -7.67 -6.93 -2.99
CA ARG A 172 -7.05 -8.24 -2.95
C ARG A 172 -5.66 -8.17 -3.55
N ALA A 173 -4.74 -8.87 -2.93
CA ALA A 173 -3.33 -8.88 -3.23
C ALA A 173 -2.74 -10.25 -2.88
N LEU A 174 -1.45 -10.45 -3.19
CA LEU A 174 -0.73 -11.65 -2.83
C LEU A 174 -0.18 -11.51 -1.40
N PRO A 175 -0.43 -12.49 -0.51
CA PRO A 175 0.18 -12.49 0.81
C PRO A 175 1.67 -12.80 0.67
N ALA A 176 2.52 -11.89 1.15
CA ALA A 176 3.98 -12.08 1.17
C ALA A 176 4.50 -12.43 2.57
N SER A 177 3.88 -11.89 3.61
CA SER A 177 4.20 -12.18 5.01
C SER A 177 2.92 -12.16 5.85
N SER A 178 2.76 -13.17 6.70
CA SER A 178 1.57 -13.39 7.52
C SER A 178 1.46 -12.36 8.67
N GLY A 179 0.28 -12.28 9.26
CA GLY A 179 -0.05 -11.38 10.37
C GLY A 179 -1.02 -10.27 9.96
N VAL A 180 -1.44 -9.47 10.93
CA VAL A 180 -2.36 -8.34 10.72
C VAL A 180 -1.74 -7.06 11.26
N ALA A 181 -1.77 -6.00 10.46
CA ALA A 181 -1.31 -4.67 10.86
C ALA A 181 -2.41 -3.62 10.68
N ILE A 182 -2.47 -2.67 11.62
CA ILE A 182 -3.34 -1.48 11.56
C ILE A 182 -2.48 -0.26 11.84
N ALA A 183 -2.41 0.65 10.87
CA ALA A 183 -1.70 1.93 11.00
C ALA A 183 -2.12 2.88 9.87
N GLU A 184 -1.57 4.10 9.91
CA GLU A 184 -1.71 5.05 8.81
C GLU A 184 -0.81 4.64 7.63
N GLY A 185 -1.35 4.72 6.42
CA GLY A 185 -0.61 4.51 5.18
C GLY A 185 0.42 5.62 4.98
N TRP A 186 1.65 5.24 4.70
CA TRP A 186 2.76 6.16 4.47
C TRP A 186 3.48 5.82 3.18
N MET A 187 3.34 6.70 2.21
CA MET A 187 4.22 6.77 1.04
C MET A 187 5.30 7.81 1.30
N ASP A 188 6.57 7.44 1.13
CA ASP A 188 7.65 8.42 1.15
C ASP A 188 7.62 9.26 -0.13
N VAL A 189 7.39 10.56 0.03
CA VAL A 189 7.37 11.56 -1.04
C VAL A 189 8.53 12.55 -0.90
N SER A 190 9.47 12.29 0.01
CA SER A 190 10.59 13.19 0.30
C SER A 190 11.74 13.08 -0.70
N LEU A 191 11.83 11.96 -1.44
CA LEU A 191 12.88 11.76 -2.44
C LEU A 191 12.58 12.56 -3.72
N PRO A 192 13.48 13.47 -4.15
CA PRO A 192 13.31 14.20 -5.40
C PRO A 192 13.35 13.27 -6.61
N LEU A 193 12.43 13.45 -7.55
CA LEU A 193 12.46 12.72 -8.82
C LEU A 193 13.51 13.34 -9.75
N MET A 194 14.40 12.53 -10.31
CA MET A 194 15.41 13.00 -11.29
C MET A 194 14.78 13.75 -12.48
N GLU A 195 13.60 13.33 -12.90
CA GLU A 195 12.85 13.94 -14.00
C GLU A 195 12.47 15.40 -13.72
N GLN A 196 12.30 15.77 -12.45
CA GLN A 196 11.94 17.11 -12.00
C GLN A 196 13.15 18.05 -11.83
N VAL A 197 14.38 17.54 -12.02
CA VAL A 197 15.58 18.36 -12.04
C VAL A 197 15.81 18.90 -13.45
N TYR A 198 15.79 20.23 -13.58
CA TYR A 198 15.95 20.93 -14.84
C TYR A 198 17.36 21.48 -15.02
N GLU A 199 17.75 21.72 -16.27
CA GLU A 199 19.04 22.35 -16.59
C GLU A 199 19.09 23.76 -16.00
N ALA A 200 20.08 23.98 -15.14
CA ALA A 200 20.31 25.25 -14.49
C ALA A 200 21.80 25.54 -14.34
N SER A 201 22.14 26.82 -14.32
CA SER A 201 23.52 27.30 -14.24
C SER A 201 23.74 28.15 -12.98
N THR A 202 24.95 28.10 -12.46
CA THR A 202 25.41 28.89 -11.32
C THR A 202 26.49 29.88 -11.73
N LEU A 203 26.58 31.00 -10.99
CA LEU A 203 27.71 31.93 -11.06
C LEU A 203 28.76 31.64 -9.97
N ASP A 204 28.40 30.84 -8.96
CA ASP A 204 29.26 30.46 -7.85
C ASP A 204 29.51 28.95 -7.86
N THR A 205 30.45 28.52 -8.69
CA THR A 205 30.84 27.11 -8.80
C THR A 205 31.51 26.59 -7.53
N ALA A 206 32.10 27.46 -6.72
CA ALA A 206 32.75 27.07 -5.47
C ALA A 206 31.70 26.65 -4.42
N SER A 207 30.62 27.43 -4.27
CA SER A 207 29.49 27.09 -3.40
C SER A 207 28.82 25.77 -3.82
N GLU A 208 28.56 25.60 -5.12
CA GLU A 208 27.95 24.36 -5.63
C GLU A 208 28.85 23.13 -5.42
N ARG A 209 30.17 23.31 -5.51
CA ARG A 209 31.15 22.26 -5.22
C ARG A 209 31.15 21.86 -3.75
N GLU A 210 30.99 22.83 -2.84
CA GLU A 210 30.87 22.58 -1.41
C GLU A 210 29.58 21.83 -1.08
N ARG A 211 28.42 22.30 -1.60
CA ARG A 211 27.12 21.62 -1.47
C ARG A 211 27.18 20.17 -1.94
N LEU A 212 27.75 19.94 -3.12
CA LEU A 212 27.90 18.60 -3.69
C LEU A 212 28.84 17.71 -2.87
N THR A 213 29.90 18.27 -2.30
CA THR A 213 30.81 17.53 -1.42
C THR A 213 30.09 17.09 -0.15
N GLY A 214 29.34 17.99 0.49
CA GLY A 214 28.51 17.68 1.66
C GLY A 214 27.50 16.55 1.35
N ALA A 215 26.75 16.69 0.26
CA ALA A 215 25.76 15.68 -0.13
C ALA A 215 26.37 14.29 -0.39
N LEU A 216 27.54 14.22 -1.05
CA LEU A 216 28.27 12.97 -1.27
C LEU A 216 28.73 12.32 0.03
N GLU A 217 29.20 13.12 1.00
CA GLU A 217 29.65 12.62 2.30
C GLU A 217 28.50 12.15 3.17
N GLU A 218 27.40 12.90 3.22
CA GLU A 218 26.19 12.53 3.98
C GLU A 218 25.56 11.23 3.46
N ALA A 219 25.36 11.14 2.13
CA ALA A 219 24.82 9.94 1.50
C ALA A 219 25.74 8.71 1.73
N ALA A 220 27.06 8.86 1.59
CA ALA A 220 28.00 7.76 1.83
C ALA A 220 28.02 7.33 3.31
N ASN A 221 27.95 8.28 4.24
CA ASN A 221 27.87 7.99 5.68
C ASN A 221 26.56 7.29 6.05
N GLU A 222 25.46 7.62 5.39
CA GLU A 222 24.17 6.96 5.56
C GLU A 222 24.21 5.50 5.09
N PHE A 223 24.68 5.22 3.87
CA PHE A 223 24.81 3.83 3.41
C PHE A 223 25.76 3.01 4.28
N ARG A 224 26.83 3.61 4.84
CA ARG A 224 27.66 2.95 5.86
C ARG A 224 26.89 2.62 7.14
N ARG A 225 25.96 3.48 7.57
CA ARG A 225 25.08 3.20 8.72
C ARG A 225 24.13 2.04 8.41
N TYR A 226 23.53 2.02 7.23
CA TYR A 226 22.68 0.91 6.79
C TYR A 226 23.45 -0.40 6.72
N SER A 227 24.62 -0.41 6.07
CA SER A 227 25.50 -1.58 6.03
C SER A 227 25.79 -2.12 7.44
N LYS A 228 26.25 -1.27 8.37
CA LYS A 228 26.54 -1.71 9.75
C LYS A 228 25.32 -2.30 10.47
N ARG A 229 24.14 -1.70 10.28
CA ARG A 229 22.90 -2.18 10.90
C ARG A 229 22.49 -3.56 10.36
N TYR A 230 22.61 -3.77 9.06
CA TYR A 230 22.28 -5.05 8.42
C TYR A 230 23.38 -6.11 8.56
N ALA A 231 24.64 -5.71 8.74
CA ALA A 231 25.75 -6.60 9.08
C ALA A 231 25.66 -7.12 10.52
N ALA A 232 25.07 -6.33 11.42
CA ALA A 232 24.79 -6.73 12.79
C ALA A 232 23.59 -7.69 12.91
N GLY A 233 22.71 -7.71 11.91
CA GLY A 233 21.68 -8.75 11.74
C GLY A 233 22.15 -9.85 10.78
N ALA A 234 21.39 -10.93 10.69
CA ALA A 234 21.72 -12.09 9.84
C ALA A 234 21.64 -11.84 8.31
N GLN A 235 21.73 -10.60 7.84
CA GLN A 235 21.49 -10.17 6.44
C GLN A 235 22.76 -9.63 5.76
N LYS A 236 23.84 -10.42 5.76
CA LYS A 236 25.18 -10.02 5.26
C LYS A 236 25.21 -9.58 3.79
N GLU A 237 24.39 -10.16 2.93
CA GLU A 237 24.32 -9.80 1.50
C GLU A 237 23.75 -8.38 1.30
N THR A 238 22.71 -8.03 2.06
CA THR A 238 22.12 -6.69 2.02
C THR A 238 23.09 -5.65 2.57
N ALA A 239 23.88 -6.01 3.59
CA ALA A 239 24.96 -5.17 4.07
C ALA A 239 26.01 -4.91 2.97
N ALA A 240 26.39 -5.94 2.21
CA ALA A 240 27.34 -5.82 1.10
C ALA A 240 26.85 -4.89 -0.03
N ILE A 241 25.53 -4.87 -0.29
CA ILE A 241 24.93 -3.92 -1.26
C ILE A 241 25.14 -2.47 -0.77
N PHE A 242 24.87 -2.19 0.50
CA PHE A 242 25.06 -0.85 1.04
C PHE A 242 26.53 -0.45 1.13
N ASP A 243 27.44 -1.39 1.39
CA ASP A 243 28.88 -1.15 1.32
C ASP A 243 29.31 -0.77 -0.10
N LEU A 244 28.80 -1.48 -1.11
CA LEU A 244 29.04 -1.14 -2.52
C LEU A 244 28.55 0.28 -2.83
N TYR A 245 27.34 0.65 -2.39
CA TYR A 245 26.79 2.00 -2.58
C TYR A 245 27.67 3.09 -1.95
N SER A 246 28.13 2.88 -0.71
CA SER A 246 29.10 3.78 -0.07
C SER A 246 30.40 3.89 -0.87
N HIS A 247 30.91 2.78 -1.41
CA HIS A 247 32.13 2.79 -2.23
C HIS A 247 31.92 3.52 -3.56
N LEU A 248 30.78 3.32 -4.24
CA LEU A 248 30.45 4.02 -5.49
C LEU A 248 30.38 5.54 -5.30
N LEU A 249 29.77 6.03 -4.22
CA LEU A 249 29.74 7.45 -3.88
C LEU A 249 31.12 8.02 -3.49
N SER A 250 32.03 7.14 -3.07
CA SER A 250 33.42 7.49 -2.75
C SER A 250 34.36 7.35 -3.95
N ASP A 251 33.86 6.86 -5.10
CA ASP A 251 34.67 6.60 -6.28
C ASP A 251 35.23 7.89 -6.88
N ALA A 252 36.54 7.88 -7.16
CA ALA A 252 37.27 9.04 -7.64
C ALA A 252 36.90 9.45 -9.08
N ARG A 253 36.38 8.54 -9.90
CA ARG A 253 35.92 8.85 -11.26
C ARG A 253 34.56 9.53 -11.21
N LEU A 254 33.61 8.97 -10.44
CA LEU A 254 32.28 9.59 -10.27
C LEU A 254 32.40 11.02 -9.76
N ARG A 255 33.16 11.22 -8.66
CA ARG A 255 33.39 12.56 -8.08
C ARG A 255 34.01 13.53 -9.08
N ARG A 256 34.99 13.07 -9.87
CA ARG A 256 35.65 13.92 -10.87
C ARG A 256 34.71 14.33 -11.99
N GLU A 257 33.88 13.43 -12.51
CA GLU A 257 32.92 13.75 -13.57
C GLU A 257 31.82 14.71 -13.05
N LEU A 258 31.35 14.52 -11.82
CA LEU A 258 30.41 15.42 -11.14
C LEU A 258 31.00 16.83 -10.97
N PHE A 259 32.19 16.94 -10.38
CA PHE A 259 32.84 18.24 -10.19
C PHE A 259 33.19 18.93 -11.51
N ALA A 260 33.61 18.17 -12.53
CA ALA A 260 33.90 18.74 -13.85
C ALA A 260 32.64 19.34 -14.51
N GLU A 261 31.45 18.86 -14.19
CA GLU A 261 30.20 19.45 -14.70
C GLU A 261 29.82 20.72 -13.93
N VAL A 262 29.99 20.73 -12.61
CA VAL A 262 29.84 21.96 -11.80
C VAL A 262 30.85 23.03 -12.20
N ASP A 263 32.10 22.65 -12.48
CA ASP A 263 33.17 23.55 -12.91
C ASP A 263 32.87 24.20 -14.28
N LYS A 264 31.97 23.62 -15.09
CA LYS A 264 31.45 24.24 -16.34
C LYS A 264 30.33 25.26 -16.10
N GLY A 265 29.90 25.44 -14.84
CA GLY A 265 28.83 26.37 -14.46
C GLY A 265 27.48 25.73 -14.23
N ALA A 266 27.38 24.39 -14.13
CA ALA A 266 26.12 23.73 -13.75
C ALA A 266 25.85 23.82 -12.24
N VAL A 267 24.57 23.88 -11.84
CA VAL A 267 24.19 23.64 -10.44
C VAL A 267 24.42 22.18 -10.04
N ALA A 268 24.62 21.92 -8.76
CA ALA A 268 24.95 20.59 -8.23
C ALA A 268 23.88 19.53 -8.57
N GLU A 269 22.60 19.90 -8.50
CA GLU A 269 21.47 19.01 -8.79
C GLU A 269 21.49 18.56 -10.26
N TRP A 270 21.75 19.50 -11.18
CA TRP A 270 21.85 19.20 -12.60
C TRP A 270 23.08 18.34 -12.90
N ALA A 271 24.21 18.63 -12.26
CA ALA A 271 25.41 17.80 -12.39
C ALA A 271 25.14 16.35 -11.94
N VAL A 272 24.44 16.17 -10.82
CA VAL A 272 24.02 14.84 -10.34
C VAL A 272 23.14 14.13 -11.36
N LYS A 273 22.04 14.76 -11.81
CA LYS A 273 21.15 14.16 -12.81
C LYS A 273 21.92 13.73 -14.06
N LYS A 274 22.64 14.66 -14.68
CA LYS A 274 23.32 14.45 -15.96
C LYS A 274 24.36 13.34 -15.90
N ILE A 275 25.16 13.32 -14.84
CA ILE A 275 26.24 12.34 -14.70
C ILE A 275 25.69 10.98 -14.31
N ILE A 276 24.75 10.90 -13.35
CA ILE A 276 24.14 9.63 -12.95
C ILE A 276 23.35 9.00 -14.09
N GLU A 277 22.56 9.78 -14.86
CA GLU A 277 21.86 9.27 -16.04
C GLU A 277 22.84 8.73 -17.08
N LYS A 278 23.93 9.46 -17.35
CA LYS A 278 25.00 8.99 -18.25
C LYS A 278 25.61 7.66 -17.81
N PHE A 279 25.89 7.48 -16.51
CA PHE A 279 26.39 6.20 -16.00
C PHE A 279 25.32 5.12 -16.08
N ALA A 280 24.08 5.39 -15.65
CA ALA A 280 22.98 4.45 -15.70
C ALA A 280 22.69 3.96 -17.13
N GLU A 281 22.74 4.84 -18.13
CA GLU A 281 22.60 4.47 -19.55
C GLU A 281 23.74 3.57 -20.04
N GLN A 282 24.98 3.84 -19.63
CA GLN A 282 26.12 2.98 -19.97
C GLN A 282 25.95 1.56 -19.39
N PHE A 283 25.45 1.44 -18.17
CA PHE A 283 25.16 0.15 -17.53
C PHE A 283 23.97 -0.56 -18.17
N ALA A 284 22.91 0.19 -18.50
CA ALA A 284 21.72 -0.37 -19.16
C ALA A 284 21.99 -0.88 -20.59
N ALA A 285 22.98 -0.31 -21.28
CA ALA A 285 23.40 -0.72 -22.62
C ALA A 285 24.23 -2.02 -22.63
N LEU A 286 24.68 -2.51 -21.48
CA LEU A 286 25.40 -3.78 -21.37
C LEU A 286 24.41 -4.96 -21.50
N SER A 287 24.87 -6.06 -22.10
CA SER A 287 24.06 -7.24 -22.39
C SER A 287 23.75 -8.10 -21.16
N ASP A 288 24.50 -7.92 -20.07
CA ASP A 288 24.36 -8.67 -18.82
C ASP A 288 23.16 -8.17 -17.99
N GLY A 289 22.25 -9.09 -17.63
CA GLY A 289 21.07 -8.79 -16.82
C GLY A 289 21.41 -8.22 -15.44
N TYR A 290 22.50 -8.68 -14.84
CA TYR A 290 22.98 -8.17 -13.54
C TYR A 290 23.43 -6.71 -13.64
N LEU A 291 24.11 -6.33 -14.73
CA LEU A 291 24.56 -4.95 -14.95
C LEU A 291 23.40 -4.01 -15.32
N LYS A 292 22.31 -4.53 -15.91
CA LYS A 292 21.08 -3.77 -16.14
C LYS A 292 20.36 -3.43 -14.85
N GLU A 293 20.27 -4.35 -13.90
CA GLU A 293 19.69 -4.06 -12.57
C GLU A 293 20.48 -2.97 -11.84
N ARG A 294 21.83 -2.97 -11.98
CA ARG A 294 22.70 -1.91 -11.43
C ARG A 294 22.44 -0.52 -12.01
N ALA A 295 21.85 -0.41 -13.20
CA ALA A 295 21.44 0.90 -13.73
C ALA A 295 20.29 1.52 -12.89
N GLY A 296 19.42 0.69 -12.32
CA GLY A 296 18.38 1.12 -11.37
C GLY A 296 19.00 1.66 -10.08
N ASP A 297 19.92 0.88 -9.50
CA ASP A 297 20.65 1.26 -8.28
C ASP A 297 21.34 2.64 -8.40
N LEU A 298 21.98 2.90 -9.55
CA LEU A 298 22.62 4.19 -9.80
C LEU A 298 21.63 5.35 -9.76
N ARG A 299 20.43 5.17 -10.32
CA ARG A 299 19.38 6.20 -10.26
C ARG A 299 18.90 6.41 -8.82
N THR A 300 18.75 5.35 -8.03
CA THR A 300 18.42 5.46 -6.59
C THR A 300 19.50 6.22 -5.83
N LEU A 301 20.78 5.97 -6.11
CA LEU A 301 21.89 6.74 -5.52
C LEU A 301 21.82 8.22 -5.89
N GLY A 302 21.51 8.52 -7.14
CA GLY A 302 21.36 9.89 -7.59
C GLY A 302 20.16 10.60 -6.96
N GLN A 303 19.01 9.93 -6.80
CA GLN A 303 17.86 10.47 -6.05
C GLN A 303 18.25 10.78 -4.60
N ARG A 304 19.06 9.92 -3.98
CA ARG A 304 19.57 10.15 -2.62
C ARG A 304 20.53 11.34 -2.55
N LEU A 305 21.39 11.52 -3.54
CA LEU A 305 22.24 12.71 -3.62
C LEU A 305 21.40 13.99 -3.78
N LEU A 306 20.33 13.96 -4.59
CA LEU A 306 19.41 15.08 -4.72
C LEU A 306 18.71 15.40 -3.40
N PHE A 307 18.31 14.39 -2.63
CA PHE A 307 17.74 14.58 -1.30
C PHE A 307 18.69 15.36 -0.37
N HIS A 308 19.98 15.01 -0.34
CA HIS A 308 20.97 15.73 0.46
C HIS A 308 21.40 17.09 -0.11
N LEU A 309 21.08 17.38 -1.37
CA LEU A 309 21.28 18.70 -1.97
C LEU A 309 20.10 19.64 -1.71
N ASP A 310 18.94 19.11 -1.32
CA ASP A 310 17.75 19.92 -1.09
C ASP A 310 17.85 20.66 0.26
N ASP A 311 18.27 21.92 0.20
CA ASP A 311 18.41 22.81 1.35
C ASP A 311 17.06 23.10 2.06
N SER A 312 15.92 22.77 1.43
CA SER A 312 14.58 22.92 2.03
C SER A 312 14.22 21.79 3.00
N ILE A 313 14.90 20.65 2.90
CA ILE A 313 14.69 19.49 3.77
C ILE A 313 15.53 19.69 5.05
N GLN A 314 15.05 20.57 5.94
CA GLN A 314 15.67 20.77 7.25
C GLN A 314 15.09 19.82 8.29
N GLY A 315 15.86 18.79 8.65
CA GLY A 315 15.66 17.97 9.84
C GLY A 315 15.67 16.46 9.57
N PRO A 316 15.90 15.63 10.60
CA PRO A 316 15.76 14.18 10.47
C PRO A 316 14.33 13.86 10.03
N ASN A 317 14.17 12.99 9.02
CA ASN A 317 12.86 12.52 8.57
C ASN A 317 12.06 12.03 9.80
N THR A 318 11.08 12.82 10.27
CA THR A 318 10.28 12.44 11.43
C THR A 318 9.21 11.47 10.96
N TRP A 319 9.59 10.20 10.92
CA TRP A 319 8.65 9.10 10.68
C TRP A 319 7.51 9.15 11.72
N PRO A 320 6.25 8.92 11.34
CA PRO A 320 5.20 8.72 12.34
C PRO A 320 5.51 7.54 13.25
N ALA A 321 4.94 7.51 14.46
CA ALA A 321 5.27 6.50 15.47
C ALA A 321 4.97 5.06 15.00
N ARG A 322 4.00 4.88 14.12
CA ARG A 322 3.61 3.57 13.57
C ARG A 322 2.96 3.75 12.20
N ILE A 323 3.50 3.09 11.17
CA ILE A 323 3.07 3.25 9.78
C ILE A 323 2.89 1.92 9.05
N ILE A 324 2.03 1.92 8.04
CA ILE A 324 2.04 0.93 6.97
C ILE A 324 2.74 1.57 5.76
N LEU A 325 3.89 1.04 5.37
CA LEU A 325 4.61 1.52 4.20
C LEU A 325 3.84 1.15 2.93
N VAL A 326 3.55 2.15 2.09
CA VAL A 326 2.88 1.97 0.80
C VAL A 326 3.81 2.44 -0.30
N ALA A 327 4.15 1.55 -1.24
CA ALA A 327 5.09 1.85 -2.32
C ALA A 327 4.66 1.22 -3.64
N ASP A 328 5.15 1.78 -4.75
CA ASP A 328 5.00 1.16 -6.07
C ASP A 328 5.83 -0.12 -6.14
N GLU A 329 7.10 -0.03 -5.77
CA GLU A 329 8.02 -1.17 -5.65
C GLU A 329 8.71 -1.13 -4.28
N LEU A 330 9.00 -2.31 -3.73
CA LEU A 330 9.72 -2.43 -2.47
C LEU A 330 11.18 -2.75 -2.72
N SER A 331 12.06 -1.81 -2.37
CA SER A 331 13.50 -1.96 -2.48
C SER A 331 14.15 -2.15 -1.10
N ALA A 332 15.37 -2.70 -1.08
CA ALA A 332 16.15 -2.84 0.15
C ALA A 332 16.51 -1.47 0.76
N THR A 333 16.75 -0.45 -0.07
CA THR A 333 17.03 0.92 0.37
C THR A 333 15.82 1.53 1.07
N THR A 334 14.62 1.41 0.49
CA THR A 334 13.38 1.92 1.11
C THR A 334 13.14 1.24 2.47
N LEU A 335 13.31 -0.08 2.57
CA LEU A 335 13.18 -0.79 3.86
C LEU A 335 14.25 -0.37 4.88
N ALA A 336 15.44 0.01 4.43
CA ALA A 336 16.51 0.49 5.29
C ALA A 336 16.24 1.89 5.86
N GLU A 337 15.56 2.75 5.11
CA GLU A 337 15.25 4.10 5.58
C GLU A 337 14.22 4.09 6.71
N VAL A 338 13.29 3.13 6.71
CA VAL A 338 12.25 3.03 7.72
C VAL A 338 12.80 2.44 9.03
N PRO A 339 12.60 3.11 10.18
CA PRO A 339 12.88 2.52 11.49
C PRO A 339 12.01 1.27 11.74
N GLN A 340 12.64 0.15 12.08
CA GLN A 340 11.94 -1.14 12.27
C GLN A 340 10.86 -1.09 13.36
N ASP A 341 11.07 -0.28 14.41
CA ASP A 341 10.12 -0.07 15.51
C ASP A 341 8.85 0.67 15.07
N ARG A 342 8.89 1.38 13.94
CA ARG A 342 7.78 2.17 13.41
C ARG A 342 7.04 1.46 12.27
N LEU A 343 7.67 0.47 11.63
CA LEU A 343 7.07 -0.26 10.53
C LEU A 343 6.10 -1.32 11.05
N ALA A 344 4.80 -1.09 10.88
CA ALA A 344 3.76 -2.04 11.29
C ALA A 344 3.36 -3.01 10.18
N GLY A 345 3.43 -2.59 8.92
CA GLY A 345 3.03 -3.41 7.77
C GLY A 345 3.54 -2.82 6.45
N VAL A 346 3.47 -3.60 5.38
CA VAL A 346 3.92 -3.19 4.04
C VAL A 346 2.88 -3.55 2.98
N VAL A 347 2.64 -2.62 2.06
CA VAL A 347 1.78 -2.77 0.89
C VAL A 347 2.56 -2.33 -0.34
N VAL A 348 2.62 -3.20 -1.35
CA VAL A 348 3.37 -2.94 -2.59
C VAL A 348 2.46 -3.15 -3.80
N ARG A 349 2.50 -2.21 -4.75
CA ARG A 349 1.77 -2.33 -6.02
C ARG A 349 2.38 -3.42 -6.90
N ASP A 350 3.66 -3.30 -7.18
CA ASP A 350 4.43 -4.16 -8.08
C ASP A 350 5.43 -4.98 -7.27
N GLY A 351 5.25 -6.31 -7.24
CA GLY A 351 6.16 -7.17 -6.49
C GLY A 351 5.71 -8.62 -6.44
N ALA A 352 6.67 -9.53 -6.56
CA ALA A 352 6.45 -10.95 -6.34
C ALA A 352 6.69 -11.30 -4.85
N ALA A 353 5.91 -12.24 -4.32
CA ALA A 353 6.04 -12.71 -2.93
C ALA A 353 7.42 -13.36 -2.60
N ASN A 354 8.24 -13.60 -3.62
CA ASN A 354 9.58 -14.18 -3.52
C ASN A 354 10.71 -13.15 -3.82
N SER A 355 10.39 -11.87 -3.97
CA SER A 355 11.42 -10.84 -4.18
C SER A 355 12.34 -10.70 -2.96
N HIS A 356 13.57 -10.22 -3.16
CA HIS A 356 14.54 -10.01 -2.08
C HIS A 356 13.95 -9.18 -0.92
N ALA A 357 13.20 -8.12 -1.26
CA ALA A 357 12.51 -7.30 -0.28
C ALA A 357 11.35 -8.04 0.42
N ALA A 358 10.63 -8.94 -0.28
CA ALA A 358 9.60 -9.79 0.30
C ALA A 358 10.16 -10.77 1.35
N ILE A 359 11.33 -11.34 1.07
CA ILE A 359 12.05 -12.22 2.00
C ILE A 359 12.45 -11.45 3.26
N MET A 360 12.94 -10.21 3.10
CA MET A 360 13.33 -9.36 4.23
C MET A 360 12.15 -9.05 5.16
N VAL A 361 11.03 -8.56 4.64
CA VAL A 361 9.85 -8.22 5.48
C VAL A 361 9.24 -9.46 6.14
N ARG A 362 9.33 -10.62 5.49
CA ARG A 362 8.95 -11.92 6.08
C ARG A 362 9.87 -12.30 7.24
N ALA A 363 11.19 -12.14 7.08
CA ALA A 363 12.16 -12.41 8.13
C ALA A 363 12.00 -11.47 9.34
N LEU A 364 11.48 -10.26 9.12
CA LEU A 364 11.14 -9.30 10.16
C LEU A 364 9.76 -9.56 10.81
N GLY A 365 8.99 -10.54 10.32
CA GLY A 365 7.64 -10.82 10.82
C GLY A 365 6.63 -9.70 10.56
N ILE A 366 6.90 -8.83 9.57
CA ILE A 366 6.04 -7.69 9.26
C ILE A 366 4.94 -8.13 8.29
N PRO A 367 3.65 -7.95 8.62
CA PRO A 367 2.54 -8.27 7.71
C PRO A 367 2.69 -7.56 6.37
N THR A 368 2.64 -8.32 5.28
CA THR A 368 2.94 -7.77 3.94
C THR A 368 2.01 -8.33 2.88
N VAL A 369 1.49 -7.41 2.05
CA VAL A 369 0.77 -7.73 0.82
C VAL A 369 1.46 -7.10 -0.39
N MET A 370 1.53 -7.84 -1.49
CA MET A 370 2.20 -7.44 -2.73
C MET A 370 1.29 -7.66 -3.94
N GLY A 371 1.56 -6.99 -5.06
CA GLY A 371 0.71 -7.13 -6.25
C GLY A 371 -0.67 -6.50 -6.05
N ALA A 372 -0.77 -5.50 -5.17
CA ALA A 372 -2.03 -4.84 -4.88
C ALA A 372 -2.34 -3.81 -5.98
N ASP A 373 -3.54 -3.83 -6.55
CA ASP A 373 -3.96 -2.79 -7.51
C ASP A 373 -4.27 -1.48 -6.76
N ILE A 374 -3.21 -0.73 -6.46
CA ILE A 374 -3.22 0.49 -5.63
C ILE A 374 -2.56 1.66 -6.33
N GLN A 375 -2.91 2.86 -5.87
CA GLN A 375 -2.12 4.07 -6.11
C GLN A 375 -1.58 4.54 -4.76
N PRO A 376 -0.27 4.37 -4.47
CA PRO A 376 0.30 4.69 -3.16
C PRO A 376 0.02 6.10 -2.67
N SER A 377 -0.01 7.08 -3.58
CA SER A 377 -0.31 8.49 -3.29
C SER A 377 -1.72 8.72 -2.76
N LEU A 378 -2.70 7.88 -3.13
CA LEU A 378 -4.07 7.95 -2.62
C LEU A 378 -4.23 7.25 -1.26
N LEU A 379 -3.27 6.43 -0.86
CA LEU A 379 -3.29 5.71 0.41
C LEU A 379 -2.48 6.40 1.51
N HIS A 380 -1.61 7.35 1.13
CA HIS A 380 -0.87 8.18 2.07
C HIS A 380 -1.83 8.96 2.98
N GLY A 381 -1.67 8.85 4.30
CA GLY A 381 -2.50 9.53 5.30
C GLY A 381 -3.81 8.82 5.66
N HIS A 382 -4.14 7.71 5.00
CA HIS A 382 -5.37 6.96 5.24
C HIS A 382 -5.17 5.86 6.28
N THR A 383 -6.23 5.47 7.00
CA THR A 383 -6.13 4.34 7.93
C THR A 383 -6.20 3.03 7.15
N LEU A 384 -5.17 2.20 7.27
CA LEU A 384 -5.06 0.94 6.55
C LEU A 384 -5.10 -0.26 7.51
N ILE A 385 -5.71 -1.35 7.05
CA ILE A 385 -5.54 -2.69 7.65
C ILE A 385 -4.90 -3.59 6.60
N VAL A 386 -3.74 -4.16 6.94
CA VAL A 386 -3.07 -5.18 6.12
C VAL A 386 -3.34 -6.53 6.74
N ASP A 387 -4.04 -7.40 6.02
CA ASP A 387 -4.29 -8.80 6.38
C ASP A 387 -3.37 -9.68 5.53
N GLY A 388 -2.18 -9.97 6.08
CA GLY A 388 -1.18 -10.80 5.45
C GLY A 388 -1.54 -12.29 5.41
N TYR A 389 -2.58 -12.72 6.15
CA TYR A 389 -3.09 -14.09 6.06
C TYR A 389 -3.97 -14.28 4.83
N ARG A 390 -4.85 -13.32 4.57
CA ARG A 390 -5.82 -13.39 3.47
C ARG A 390 -5.32 -12.75 2.18
N GLY A 391 -4.23 -11.99 2.24
CA GLY A 391 -3.76 -11.19 1.12
C GLY A 391 -4.72 -10.03 0.83
N GLU A 392 -5.18 -9.33 1.86
CA GLU A 392 -6.15 -8.25 1.71
C GLU A 392 -5.65 -6.96 2.35
N LEU A 393 -5.92 -5.85 1.67
CA LEU A 393 -5.74 -4.50 2.18
C LEU A 393 -7.12 -3.86 2.34
N LEU A 394 -7.40 -3.30 3.51
CA LEU A 394 -8.58 -2.49 3.76
C LEU A 394 -8.18 -1.02 3.91
N VAL A 395 -8.90 -0.12 3.24
CA VAL A 395 -8.65 1.32 3.25
C VAL A 395 -9.82 2.02 3.93
N ASP A 396 -9.53 2.85 4.93
CA ASP A 396 -10.49 3.53 5.80
C ASP A 396 -11.66 2.62 6.23
N PRO A 397 -11.37 1.51 6.93
CA PRO A 397 -12.38 0.56 7.36
C PRO A 397 -13.40 1.23 8.30
N GLU A 398 -14.62 0.71 8.30
CA GLU A 398 -15.65 1.15 9.24
C GLU A 398 -15.22 0.93 10.69
N PRO A 399 -15.63 1.78 11.65
CA PRO A 399 -15.21 1.67 13.06
C PRO A 399 -15.49 0.30 13.69
N VAL A 400 -16.59 -0.36 13.29
CA VAL A 400 -16.95 -1.69 13.76
C VAL A 400 -15.94 -2.74 13.27
N LEU A 401 -15.55 -2.67 12.00
CA LEU A 401 -14.56 -3.57 11.42
C LEU A 401 -13.16 -3.34 12.02
N LEU A 402 -12.81 -2.08 12.28
CA LEU A 402 -11.56 -1.70 12.94
C LEU A 402 -11.48 -2.31 14.36
N GLN A 403 -12.56 -2.25 15.13
CA GLN A 403 -12.63 -2.85 16.47
C GLN A 403 -12.48 -4.37 16.43
N GLU A 404 -13.09 -5.06 15.47
CA GLU A 404 -12.94 -6.51 15.31
C GLU A 404 -11.49 -6.89 14.99
N TYR A 405 -10.83 -6.20 14.05
CA TYR A 405 -9.43 -6.48 13.74
C TYR A 405 -8.49 -6.14 14.91
N GLN A 406 -8.78 -5.09 15.69
CA GLN A 406 -8.04 -4.80 16.92
C GLN A 406 -8.20 -5.92 17.96
N ARG A 407 -9.42 -6.48 18.11
CA ARG A 407 -9.68 -7.64 18.96
C ARG A 407 -8.87 -8.85 18.49
N LEU A 408 -8.90 -9.16 17.20
CA LEU A 408 -8.12 -10.27 16.61
C LEU A 408 -6.62 -10.13 16.90
N ILE A 409 -6.04 -8.94 16.70
CA ILE A 409 -4.63 -8.67 17.01
C ILE A 409 -4.35 -8.87 18.51
N SER A 410 -5.26 -8.42 19.39
CA SER A 410 -5.08 -8.59 20.84
C SER A 410 -5.14 -10.05 21.27
N GLU A 411 -6.07 -10.83 20.71
CA GLU A 411 -6.22 -12.27 20.96
C GLU A 411 -5.00 -13.04 20.44
N GLU A 412 -4.51 -12.70 19.25
CA GLU A 412 -3.31 -13.30 18.65
C GLU A 412 -2.05 -12.99 19.47
N ASN A 413 -1.90 -11.75 19.95
CA ASN A 413 -0.81 -11.39 20.86
C ASN A 413 -0.91 -12.10 22.21
N GLU A 414 -2.12 -12.31 22.74
CA GLU A 414 -2.32 -13.03 23.99
C GLU A 414 -2.06 -14.53 23.83
N LEU A 415 -2.53 -15.13 22.73
CA LEU A 415 -2.21 -16.50 22.34
C LEU A 415 -0.71 -16.71 22.14
N SER A 416 -0.04 -15.76 21.49
CA SER A 416 1.41 -15.79 21.30
C SER A 416 2.14 -15.73 22.64
N ARG A 417 1.70 -14.85 23.56
CA ARG A 417 2.26 -14.76 24.92
C ARG A 417 2.03 -16.04 25.74
N LEU A 418 0.84 -16.63 25.66
CA LEU A 418 0.51 -17.90 26.31
C LEU A 418 1.36 -19.06 25.75
N ALA A 419 1.60 -19.06 24.43
CA ALA A 419 2.50 -20.02 23.79
C ALA A 419 3.95 -19.80 24.22
N GLU A 420 4.40 -18.55 24.37
CA GLU A 420 5.72 -18.18 24.88
C GLU A 420 5.92 -18.63 26.34
N ASP A 421 4.91 -18.46 27.19
CA ASP A 421 4.96 -18.90 28.60
C ASP A 421 5.03 -20.45 28.74
N ASP A 422 4.46 -21.19 27.78
CA ASP A 422 4.46 -22.66 27.73
C ASP A 422 5.62 -23.27 26.91
N LEU A 423 6.55 -22.45 26.39
CA LEU A 423 7.71 -22.90 25.58
C LEU A 423 8.59 -23.96 26.26
N GLN A 424 8.54 -24.07 27.59
CA GLN A 424 9.31 -25.05 28.37
C GLN A 424 8.58 -26.39 28.60
N ARG A 425 7.30 -26.52 28.21
CA ARG A 425 6.55 -27.77 28.39
C ARG A 425 6.96 -28.81 27.37
N ALA A 426 6.93 -30.08 27.78
CA ALA A 426 7.12 -31.19 26.87
C ALA A 426 5.97 -31.25 25.85
N SER A 427 6.33 -31.46 24.58
CA SER A 427 5.41 -31.63 23.45
C SER A 427 4.58 -32.91 23.57
N GLU A 428 3.47 -32.88 24.31
CA GLU A 428 2.64 -34.07 24.62
C GLU A 428 1.15 -33.83 24.29
N LEU A 429 0.49 -34.86 23.76
CA LEU A 429 -0.96 -34.89 23.60
C LEU A 429 -1.64 -35.01 24.96
N LYS A 430 -2.95 -34.68 25.05
CA LYS A 430 -3.75 -34.90 26.26
C LYS A 430 -3.78 -36.38 26.72
N SER A 431 -3.47 -37.31 25.82
CA SER A 431 -3.31 -38.74 26.10
C SER A 431 -1.97 -39.11 26.77
N GLY A 432 -1.01 -38.19 26.84
CA GLY A 432 0.35 -38.43 27.32
C GLY A 432 1.31 -38.96 26.25
N GLU A 433 0.88 -39.08 25.00
CA GLU A 433 1.76 -39.46 23.89
C GLU A 433 2.59 -38.25 23.44
N ARG A 434 3.91 -38.44 23.32
CA ARG A 434 4.84 -37.39 22.90
C ARG A 434 4.80 -37.18 21.39
N VAL A 435 4.70 -35.92 20.95
CA VAL A 435 4.80 -35.50 19.55
C VAL A 435 6.07 -34.69 19.38
N LYS A 436 6.83 -34.91 18.31
CA LYS A 436 8.02 -34.09 18.05
C LYS A 436 7.62 -32.79 17.37
N VAL A 437 7.99 -31.67 17.95
CA VAL A 437 7.84 -30.34 17.34
C VAL A 437 9.17 -30.00 16.68
N MET A 438 9.18 -30.02 15.35
CA MET A 438 10.40 -29.87 14.57
C MET A 438 10.36 -28.56 13.76
N LEU A 439 11.49 -27.86 13.68
CA LEU A 439 11.62 -26.59 12.97
C LEU A 439 11.76 -26.81 11.45
N ASN A 440 11.17 -25.92 10.68
CA ASN A 440 11.43 -25.76 9.25
C ASN A 440 12.36 -24.55 9.09
N ALA A 441 13.62 -24.81 8.75
CA ALA A 441 14.74 -23.87 8.84
C ALA A 441 15.33 -23.55 7.45
N GLY A 442 16.18 -22.52 7.39
CA GLY A 442 16.92 -22.10 6.20
C GLY A 442 16.67 -20.66 5.77
N LEU A 443 16.09 -19.81 6.62
CA LEU A 443 15.71 -18.44 6.26
C LEU A 443 16.29 -17.38 7.21
N SER A 444 16.45 -17.68 8.50
CA SER A 444 17.00 -16.73 9.47
C SER A 444 17.74 -17.44 10.60
N PRO A 445 19.08 -17.50 10.55
CA PRO A 445 19.91 -18.16 11.57
C PRO A 445 19.67 -17.65 13.00
N GLU A 446 19.47 -16.34 13.18
CA GLU A 446 19.26 -15.73 14.51
C GLU A 446 17.93 -16.13 15.16
N HIS A 447 16.86 -16.26 14.37
CA HIS A 447 15.57 -16.73 14.87
C HIS A 447 15.60 -18.23 15.12
N GLU A 448 16.26 -18.99 14.24
CA GLU A 448 16.45 -20.43 14.37
C GLU A 448 17.27 -20.79 15.62
N GLU A 449 18.30 -20.01 15.95
CA GLU A 449 19.11 -20.18 17.16
C GLU A 449 18.28 -19.96 18.44
N LYS A 450 17.48 -18.89 18.50
CA LYS A 450 16.59 -18.60 19.64
C LYS A 450 15.56 -19.72 19.87
N LEU A 451 14.97 -20.21 18.78
CA LEU A 451 14.01 -21.31 18.81
C LEU A 451 14.67 -22.67 19.07
N GLY A 452 15.99 -22.77 18.87
CA GLY A 452 16.75 -24.00 18.97
C GLY A 452 16.65 -24.67 20.33
N SER A 453 16.40 -23.91 21.41
CA SER A 453 16.17 -24.48 22.75
C SER A 453 14.79 -25.13 22.92
N PHE A 454 13.78 -24.69 22.18
CA PHE A 454 12.36 -25.04 22.37
C PHE A 454 11.82 -26.12 21.42
N VAL A 455 12.54 -26.42 20.34
CA VAL A 455 12.13 -27.44 19.36
C VAL A 455 12.85 -28.77 19.57
N ASP A 456 12.29 -29.90 19.16
CA ASP A 456 12.92 -31.22 19.25
C ASP A 456 14.03 -31.42 18.19
N GLY A 457 14.15 -30.51 17.22
CA GLY A 457 15.19 -30.49 16.19
C GLY A 457 14.73 -29.76 14.92
N ILE A 458 15.46 -29.95 13.82
CA ILE A 458 15.10 -29.43 12.49
C ILE A 458 14.50 -30.57 11.66
N GLY A 459 13.21 -30.45 11.32
CA GLY A 459 12.48 -31.45 10.54
C GLY A 459 12.61 -31.24 9.04
N LEU A 460 12.98 -30.02 8.63
CA LEU A 460 13.27 -29.69 7.24
C LEU A 460 14.22 -28.49 7.22
N TYR A 461 15.44 -28.68 6.74
CA TYR A 461 16.33 -27.59 6.36
C TYR A 461 16.26 -27.38 4.85
N ARG A 462 15.85 -26.17 4.44
CA ARG A 462 15.69 -25.78 3.04
C ARG A 462 17.02 -25.31 2.47
N THR A 463 17.61 -26.11 1.60
CA THR A 463 18.87 -25.79 0.93
C THR A 463 18.69 -24.86 -0.26
N GLU A 464 17.47 -24.61 -0.73
CA GLU A 464 17.25 -23.73 -1.89
C GLU A 464 17.44 -22.23 -1.59
N ILE A 465 17.25 -21.79 -0.33
CA ILE A 465 17.31 -20.35 0.01
C ILE A 465 18.71 -19.78 -0.25
N PRO A 466 19.81 -20.39 0.22
CA PRO A 466 21.15 -19.91 -0.07
C PRO A 466 21.48 -19.89 -1.57
N PHE A 467 20.98 -20.86 -2.34
CA PHE A 467 21.16 -20.89 -3.79
C PHE A 467 20.41 -19.73 -4.44
N MET A 468 19.18 -19.42 -4.01
CA MET A 468 18.42 -18.30 -4.57
C MET A 468 19.01 -16.93 -4.23
N LEU A 469 19.74 -16.82 -3.12
CA LEU A 469 20.33 -15.56 -2.64
C LEU A 469 21.68 -15.23 -3.30
N GLN A 470 22.33 -16.21 -3.92
CA GLN A 470 23.62 -16.02 -4.58
C GLN A 470 23.46 -15.67 -6.07
N SER A 471 24.53 -15.14 -6.66
CA SER A 471 24.62 -14.82 -8.10
C SER A 471 25.11 -16.01 -8.95
N GLY A 472 25.36 -17.17 -8.32
CA GLY A 472 25.84 -18.39 -8.95
C GLY A 472 25.66 -19.59 -8.02
N PHE A 473 26.00 -20.79 -8.50
CA PHE A 473 25.94 -21.98 -7.67
C PHE A 473 27.01 -21.92 -6.55
N PRO A 474 26.64 -22.12 -5.27
CA PRO A 474 27.61 -22.20 -4.20
C PRO A 474 28.51 -23.40 -4.40
N SER A 475 29.80 -23.19 -4.20
CA SER A 475 30.81 -24.25 -4.17
C SER A 475 30.56 -25.25 -3.04
N GLU A 476 31.12 -26.46 -3.16
CA GLU A 476 31.04 -27.48 -2.11
C GLU A 476 31.55 -26.94 -0.77
N GLU A 477 32.66 -26.19 -0.76
CA GLU A 477 33.22 -25.60 0.47
C GLU A 477 32.24 -24.61 1.14
N GLU A 478 31.56 -23.78 0.36
CA GLU A 478 30.55 -22.84 0.87
C GLU A 478 29.34 -23.58 1.44
N GLN A 479 28.86 -24.62 0.75
CA GLN A 479 27.78 -25.47 1.23
C GLN A 479 28.15 -26.19 2.52
N VAL A 480 29.36 -26.77 2.60
CA VAL A 480 29.88 -27.44 3.80
C VAL A 480 29.93 -26.47 4.97
N ALA A 481 30.50 -25.28 4.78
CA ALA A 481 30.59 -24.27 5.84
C ALA A 481 29.20 -23.88 6.36
N GLN A 482 28.23 -23.75 5.47
CA GLN A 482 26.86 -23.39 5.83
C GLN A 482 26.14 -24.51 6.59
N TYR A 483 26.21 -25.75 6.09
CA TYR A 483 25.59 -26.90 6.75
C TYR A 483 26.24 -27.18 8.10
N GLN A 484 27.56 -27.02 8.20
CA GLN A 484 28.30 -27.18 9.46
C GLN A 484 27.88 -26.15 10.50
N GLY A 485 27.71 -24.88 10.12
CA GLY A 485 27.21 -23.84 11.02
C GLY A 485 25.84 -24.19 11.59
N MET A 486 24.92 -24.66 10.75
CA MET A 486 23.59 -25.09 11.18
C MET A 486 23.63 -26.35 12.07
N LEU A 487 24.47 -27.35 11.74
CA LEU A 487 24.59 -28.57 12.53
C LEU A 487 25.16 -28.28 13.93
N GLN A 488 26.10 -27.34 14.03
CA GLN A 488 26.67 -26.91 15.31
C GLN A 488 25.64 -26.23 16.21
N MET A 489 24.72 -25.43 15.65
CA MET A 489 23.62 -24.81 16.42
C MET A 489 22.67 -25.85 17.04
N PHE A 490 22.50 -27.01 16.39
CA PHE A 490 21.61 -28.09 16.81
C PHE A 490 22.35 -29.37 17.20
N ASN A 491 23.53 -29.24 17.82
CA ASN A 491 24.51 -30.33 18.04
C ASN A 491 23.96 -31.59 18.76
N SER A 492 22.85 -31.47 19.50
CA SER A 492 22.21 -32.57 20.25
C SER A 492 20.86 -33.02 19.68
N LYS A 493 20.41 -32.40 18.58
CA LYS A 493 19.07 -32.58 18.03
C LYS A 493 19.14 -33.08 16.57
N PRO A 494 18.17 -33.91 16.13
CA PRO A 494 18.12 -34.37 14.75
C PRO A 494 17.91 -33.19 13.79
N VAL A 495 18.60 -33.26 12.65
CA VAL A 495 18.45 -32.30 11.55
C VAL A 495 18.23 -33.05 10.24
N THR A 496 17.12 -32.77 9.58
CA THR A 496 16.80 -33.30 8.24
C THR A 496 17.13 -32.27 7.18
N LEU A 497 18.25 -32.45 6.48
CA LEU A 497 18.59 -31.65 5.31
C LEU A 497 17.88 -32.19 4.08
N ARG A 498 17.22 -31.31 3.34
CA ARG A 498 16.65 -31.66 2.03
C ARG A 498 17.62 -31.24 0.95
N THR A 499 17.88 -32.11 -0.01
CA THR A 499 18.65 -31.78 -1.23
C THR A 499 17.98 -30.65 -2.00
N LEU A 500 18.71 -30.02 -2.91
CA LEU A 500 18.26 -28.84 -3.65
C LEU A 500 16.87 -29.06 -4.30
N ASP A 501 15.89 -28.23 -3.93
CA ASP A 501 14.52 -28.23 -4.46
C ASP A 501 14.18 -26.89 -5.13
N ILE A 502 14.75 -26.69 -6.32
CA ILE A 502 14.56 -25.51 -7.17
C ILE A 502 13.67 -25.83 -8.38
N GLY A 503 13.19 -24.79 -9.07
CA GLY A 503 12.21 -24.90 -10.16
C GLY A 503 10.80 -24.49 -9.71
N ALA A 504 9.86 -24.45 -10.65
CA ALA A 504 8.56 -23.84 -10.44
C ALA A 504 8.61 -22.34 -10.08
N ASP A 505 8.09 -21.99 -8.91
CA ASP A 505 8.07 -20.67 -8.30
C ASP A 505 9.41 -20.27 -7.65
N LYS A 506 10.37 -21.20 -7.59
CA LYS A 506 11.69 -21.05 -6.96
C LYS A 506 12.79 -21.02 -8.02
N GLN A 507 12.76 -19.99 -8.85
CA GLN A 507 13.75 -19.84 -9.93
C GLN A 507 15.06 -19.25 -9.39
N LEU A 508 16.19 -19.75 -9.88
CA LEU A 508 17.50 -19.17 -9.61
C LEU A 508 17.77 -18.07 -10.63
N PRO A 509 18.22 -16.86 -10.21
CA PRO A 509 18.49 -15.75 -11.14
C PRO A 509 19.49 -16.10 -12.24
N TYR A 510 20.43 -16.99 -11.93
CA TYR A 510 21.52 -17.45 -12.80
C TYR A 510 21.22 -18.78 -13.52
N MET A 511 20.05 -19.38 -13.30
CA MET A 511 19.59 -20.59 -14.01
C MET A 511 18.09 -20.46 -14.33
N PRO A 512 17.71 -19.60 -15.28
CA PRO A 512 16.31 -19.44 -15.66
C PRO A 512 15.77 -20.69 -16.35
N ILE A 513 14.63 -21.18 -15.89
CA ILE A 513 13.93 -22.35 -16.45
C ILE A 513 12.59 -21.87 -17.02
N SER A 514 12.37 -22.10 -18.32
CA SER A 514 11.13 -21.71 -19.01
C SER A 514 10.37 -22.96 -19.46
N GLU A 515 9.21 -23.19 -18.85
CA GLU A 515 8.33 -24.32 -19.15
C GLU A 515 6.85 -23.88 -19.08
N GLU A 516 5.96 -24.55 -19.82
CA GLU A 516 4.51 -24.28 -19.77
C GLU A 516 3.90 -24.55 -18.38
N ASN A 517 4.34 -25.61 -17.70
CA ASN A 517 3.91 -25.91 -16.34
C ASN A 517 5.10 -26.29 -15.45
N PRO A 518 5.78 -25.28 -14.89
CA PRO A 518 6.97 -25.47 -14.06
C PRO A 518 6.72 -26.32 -12.78
N CYS A 519 5.48 -26.40 -12.29
CA CYS A 519 5.15 -27.25 -11.14
C CYS A 519 5.22 -28.75 -11.47
N LEU A 520 4.93 -29.12 -12.72
CA LEU A 520 4.96 -30.50 -13.21
C LEU A 520 6.26 -30.84 -13.95
N GLY A 521 7.06 -29.84 -14.33
CA GLY A 521 8.23 -30.01 -15.18
C GLY A 521 9.56 -30.28 -14.47
N TRP A 522 10.62 -29.65 -14.95
CA TRP A 522 12.00 -29.88 -14.55
C TRP A 522 12.32 -29.16 -13.21
N ARG A 523 12.16 -29.88 -12.10
CA ARG A 523 12.32 -29.35 -10.73
C ARG A 523 12.88 -30.35 -9.72
N GLY A 524 13.45 -29.82 -8.64
CA GLY A 524 13.99 -30.57 -7.50
C GLY A 524 14.89 -31.71 -7.92
N ILE A 525 14.61 -32.93 -7.46
CA ILE A 525 15.45 -34.09 -7.76
C ILE A 525 15.63 -34.37 -9.25
N ARG A 526 14.70 -33.95 -10.12
CA ARG A 526 14.83 -34.14 -11.58
C ARG A 526 15.94 -33.29 -12.15
N ILE A 527 16.17 -32.09 -11.60
CA ILE A 527 17.29 -31.24 -11.98
C ILE A 527 18.59 -31.89 -11.53
N THR A 528 18.67 -32.30 -10.26
CA THR A 528 19.91 -32.87 -9.71
C THR A 528 20.29 -34.21 -10.33
N LEU A 529 19.31 -34.99 -10.82
CA LEU A 529 19.56 -36.21 -11.58
C LEU A 529 20.02 -35.96 -13.03
N ASP A 530 19.57 -34.86 -13.64
CA ASP A 530 19.96 -34.48 -15.00
C ASP A 530 21.28 -33.70 -15.03
N GLN A 531 21.61 -33.01 -13.93
CA GLN A 531 22.82 -32.21 -13.74
C GLN A 531 23.58 -32.70 -12.49
N PRO A 532 24.36 -33.79 -12.59
CA PRO A 532 25.06 -34.38 -11.45
C PRO A 532 26.09 -33.45 -10.81
N GLU A 533 26.60 -32.48 -11.57
CA GLU A 533 27.57 -31.46 -11.11
C GLU A 533 26.96 -30.55 -10.02
N ILE A 534 25.62 -30.51 -9.90
CA ILE A 534 24.86 -29.67 -8.96
C ILE A 534 24.39 -30.48 -7.73
N PHE A 535 24.40 -31.81 -7.82
CA PHE A 535 23.94 -32.73 -6.76
C PHE A 535 25.03 -32.94 -5.70
#